data_AF-A0AA42UL22-F1
#
_entry.id   AF-A0AA42UL22-F1
#
_cell.length_a   1.000
_cell.length_b   1.000
_cell.length_c   1.000
_cell.angle_alpha   90.00
_cell.angle_beta   90.00
_cell.angle_gamma   90.00
#
_symmetry.space_group_name_H-M   'P 1'
#
loop_
_entity.id
_entity.type
_entity.pdbx_description
1 polymer ?
#
loop_
_entity_poly.entity_id
_entity_poly.type
_entity_poly.pdbx_seq_one_letter_code
_entity_poly.pdbx_strand_id
1 'polypeptide(L)'
;MILTDKAKEDFKEWVFENYYFQDLNVLYPLHLIDTLIIEFFDSVGIYIEIHYSRILGDKFLCIVNTEANYNLTSYQDSRQQATEQAIKKANDLYNSRYENV
;
A
#
# COMPACT_ATOMS: atom_id res chain seq x y z
N MET A 1 5.16 -5.52 -9.45
CA MET A 1 4.76 -5.33 -8.05
C MET A 1 5.48 -4.09 -7.53
N ILE A 2 4.78 -3.21 -6.80
CA ILE A 2 5.31 -1.93 -6.32
C ILE A 2 6.24 -2.11 -5.09
N LEU A 3 6.06 -3.18 -4.32
CA LEU A 3 6.84 -3.46 -3.12
C LEU A 3 8.30 -3.80 -3.41
N THR A 4 9.19 -3.34 -2.53
CA THR A 4 10.64 -3.57 -2.57
C THR A 4 11.16 -4.12 -1.25
N ASP A 5 12.38 -4.67 -1.27
CA ASP A 5 13.15 -5.04 -0.08
C ASP A 5 12.36 -5.89 0.93
N LYS A 6 12.45 -5.54 2.22
CA LYS A 6 11.84 -6.32 3.31
C LYS A 6 10.32 -6.37 3.18
N ALA A 7 9.67 -5.29 2.76
CA ALA A 7 8.23 -5.26 2.50
C ALA A 7 7.81 -6.30 1.43
N LYS A 8 8.62 -6.48 0.38
CA LYS A 8 8.35 -7.48 -0.67
C LYS A 8 8.53 -8.91 -0.18
N GLU A 9 9.51 -9.17 0.67
CA GLU A 9 9.75 -10.49 1.24
C GLU A 9 8.61 -10.88 2.19
N ASP A 10 8.30 -10.00 3.14
CA ASP A 10 7.28 -10.24 4.16
C ASP A 10 5.88 -10.31 3.55
N PHE A 11 5.59 -9.51 2.51
CA PHE A 11 4.34 -9.63 1.78
C PHE A 11 4.13 -11.02 1.16
N LYS A 12 5.18 -11.62 0.60
CA LYS A 12 5.07 -12.96 -0.01
C LYS A 12 4.81 -14.04 1.04
N GLU A 13 5.51 -13.95 2.17
CA GLU A 13 5.30 -14.85 3.30
C GLU A 13 3.89 -14.68 3.86
N TRP A 14 3.47 -13.44 4.12
CA TRP A 14 2.14 -13.11 4.61
C TRP A 14 1.04 -13.62 3.67
N VAL A 15 1.19 -13.46 2.35
CA VAL A 15 0.22 -14.00 1.40
C VAL A 15 0.15 -15.51 1.49
N PHE A 16 1.29 -16.20 1.54
CA PHE A 16 1.35 -17.66 1.65
C PHE A 16 0.69 -18.18 2.94
N GLU A 17 0.82 -17.45 4.04
CA GLU A 17 0.23 -17.80 5.34
C GLU A 17 -1.28 -17.53 5.40
N ASN A 18 -1.73 -16.40 4.86
CA ASN A 18 -3.12 -15.94 4.99
C ASN A 18 -4.02 -16.40 3.84
N TYR A 19 -3.43 -16.76 2.70
CA TYR A 19 -4.14 -17.20 1.52
C TYR A 19 -3.51 -18.48 0.98
N TYR A 20 -4.33 -19.44 0.57
CA TYR A 20 -3.87 -20.68 -0.07
C TYR A 20 -3.37 -20.47 -1.52
N PHE A 21 -2.62 -19.40 -1.78
CA PHE A 21 -2.07 -19.10 -3.09
C PHE A 21 -0.65 -19.66 -3.21
N GLN A 22 -0.46 -20.58 -4.14
CA GLN A 22 0.86 -21.17 -4.39
C GLN A 22 1.76 -20.30 -5.28
N ASP A 23 1.21 -19.35 -6.04
CA ASP A 23 1.99 -18.49 -6.91
C ASP A 23 1.29 -17.14 -7.23
N LEU A 24 1.80 -16.07 -6.63
CA LEU A 24 1.39 -14.68 -6.93
C LEU A 24 1.72 -14.25 -8.37
N ASN A 25 2.58 -14.99 -9.09
CA ASN A 25 2.90 -14.71 -10.49
C ASN A 25 1.84 -15.23 -11.48
N VAL A 26 0.83 -15.97 -11.00
CA VAL A 26 -0.32 -16.39 -11.82
C VAL A 26 -1.24 -15.18 -12.02
N LEU A 27 -0.89 -14.33 -12.99
CA LEU A 27 -1.72 -13.35 -13.72
C LEU A 27 -2.97 -12.84 -12.97
N TYR A 28 -2.80 -12.42 -11.71
CA TYR A 28 -3.88 -11.77 -11.00
C TYR A 28 -4.07 -10.38 -11.58
N PRO A 29 -5.32 -9.94 -11.76
CA PRO A 29 -5.57 -8.56 -12.15
C PRO A 29 -4.87 -7.61 -11.18
N LEU A 30 -4.27 -6.53 -11.69
CA LEU A 30 -3.52 -5.55 -10.88
C LEU A 30 -4.31 -5.06 -9.66
N HIS A 31 -5.63 -4.87 -9.80
CA HIS A 31 -6.51 -4.44 -8.71
C HIS A 31 -6.57 -5.43 -7.54
N LEU A 32 -6.45 -6.73 -7.80
CA LEU A 32 -6.42 -7.74 -6.74
C LEU A 32 -5.09 -7.68 -5.98
N ILE A 33 -3.99 -7.49 -6.71
CA ILE A 33 -2.66 -7.34 -6.10
C ILE A 33 -2.63 -6.08 -5.20
N ASP A 34 -3.15 -4.95 -5.68
CA ASP A 34 -3.21 -3.72 -4.88
C ASP A 34 -4.06 -3.91 -3.61
N THR A 35 -5.16 -4.66 -3.70
CA THR A 35 -6.02 -4.98 -2.55
C THR A 35 -5.26 -5.80 -1.51
N LEU A 36 -4.57 -6.87 -1.94
CA LEU A 36 -3.76 -7.71 -1.03
C LEU A 36 -2.62 -6.93 -0.39
N ILE A 37 -2.00 -6.01 -1.13
CA ILE A 37 -0.94 -5.14 -0.60
C ILE A 37 -1.48 -4.21 0.49
N ILE A 38 -2.68 -3.64 0.29
CA ILE A 38 -3.33 -2.80 1.31
C ILE A 38 -3.64 -3.64 2.57
N GLU A 39 -4.22 -4.83 2.41
CA GLU A 39 -4.53 -5.72 3.54
C GLU A 39 -3.27 -6.14 4.32
N PHE A 40 -2.17 -6.42 3.61
CA PHE A 40 -0.87 -6.66 4.22
C PHE A 40 -0.43 -5.47 5.08
N PHE A 41 -0.48 -4.24 4.55
CA PHE A 41 -0.08 -3.05 5.29
C PHE A 41 -0.96 -2.78 6.51
N ASP A 42 -2.28 -2.99 6.38
CA ASP A 42 -3.22 -2.88 7.50
C ASP A 42 -2.85 -3.85 8.63
N SER A 43 -2.42 -5.08 8.30
CA SER A 43 -2.01 -6.10 9.27
C SER A 43 -0.76 -5.73 10.08
N VAL A 44 0.05 -4.80 9.57
CA VAL A 44 1.29 -4.31 10.21
C VAL A 44 1.18 -2.86 10.70
N GLY A 45 -0.05 -2.36 10.81
CA GLY A 45 -0.35 -1.03 11.37
C GLY A 45 0.05 0.14 10.47
N ILE A 46 0.00 -0.04 9.14
CA ILE A 46 0.17 1.02 8.14
C ILE A 46 -1.13 1.10 7.33
N TYR A 47 -1.98 2.07 7.62
CA TYR A 47 -3.30 2.18 7.02
C TYR A 47 -3.29 3.10 5.81
N ILE A 48 -3.82 2.62 4.69
CA ILE A 48 -3.95 3.40 3.45
C ILE A 48 -5.40 3.87 3.29
N GLU A 49 -5.58 5.17 3.12
CA GLU A 49 -6.88 5.77 2.86
C GLU A 49 -6.87 6.62 1.58
N ILE A 50 -7.93 6.52 0.79
CA ILE A 50 -8.12 7.27 -0.44
C ILE A 50 -9.44 8.01 -0.39
N HIS A 51 -9.37 9.34 -0.52
CA HIS A 51 -10.53 10.22 -0.45
C HIS A 51 -10.68 11.00 -1.74
N TYR A 52 -11.92 11.29 -2.16
CA TYR A 52 -12.17 12.17 -3.29
C TYR A 52 -12.55 13.57 -2.78
N SER A 53 -11.90 14.61 -3.30
CA SER A 53 -12.13 15.99 -2.90
C SER A 53 -12.56 16.85 -4.08
N ARG A 54 -13.81 17.30 -4.03
CA ARG A 54 -14.34 18.31 -4.96
C ARG A 54 -13.76 19.71 -4.69
N ILE A 55 -13.46 20.00 -3.42
CA ILE A 55 -12.93 21.31 -2.99
C ILE A 55 -11.56 21.57 -3.60
N LEU A 56 -10.79 20.51 -3.86
CA LEU A 56 -9.43 20.61 -4.42
C LEU A 56 -9.38 20.45 -5.94
N GLY A 57 -10.50 20.66 -6.63
CA GLY A 57 -10.57 20.58 -8.10
C GLY A 57 -10.70 19.14 -8.59
N ASP A 58 -11.61 18.38 -7.98
CA ASP A 58 -11.95 16.99 -8.34
C ASP A 58 -10.72 16.04 -8.31
N LYS A 59 -9.98 16.08 -7.21
CA LYS A 59 -8.76 15.27 -7.02
C LYS A 59 -8.98 14.12 -6.05
N PHE A 60 -8.16 13.09 -6.20
CA PHE A 60 -8.03 12.02 -5.22
C PHE A 60 -6.88 12.34 -4.27
N LEU A 61 -7.19 12.30 -2.98
CA LEU A 61 -6.25 12.46 -1.88
C LEU A 61 -5.84 11.08 -1.38
N CYS A 62 -4.54 10.90 -1.17
CA CYS A 62 -4.00 9.76 -0.49
C CYS A 62 -3.51 10.15 0.91
N ILE A 63 -3.82 9.30 1.88
CA ILE A 63 -3.34 9.38 3.25
C ILE A 63 -2.73 8.02 3.63
N VAL A 64 -1.55 8.04 4.26
CA VAL A 64 -0.93 6.85 4.85
C VAL A 64 -0.71 7.11 6.34
N ASN A 65 -1.43 6.37 7.16
CA ASN A 65 -1.46 6.52 8.61
C ASN A 65 -0.73 5.38 9.30
N THR A 66 -0.09 5.68 10.41
CA THR A 66 0.34 4.69 11.41
C THR A 66 -0.23 5.11 12.76
N GLU A 67 -0.15 4.25 13.77
CA GLU A 67 -0.60 4.60 15.13
C GLU A 67 0.03 5.90 15.68
N ALA A 68 1.23 6.25 15.21
CA ALA A 68 1.99 7.40 15.70
C ALA A 68 2.00 8.60 14.74
N ASN A 69 1.69 8.42 13.45
CA ASN A 69 1.91 9.46 12.44
C ASN A 69 0.81 9.50 11.39
N TYR A 70 0.46 10.72 10.97
CA TYR A 70 -0.45 11.00 9.87
C TYR A 70 0.37 11.55 8.69
N ASN A 71 0.49 10.79 7.60
CA ASN A 71 1.23 11.24 6.42
C ASN A 71 0.28 11.52 5.25
N LEU A 72 0.11 12.81 4.94
CA LEU A 72 -0.51 13.25 3.70
C LEU A 72 0.51 13.09 2.57
N THR A 73 0.21 12.27 1.55
CA THR A 73 1.21 11.91 0.55
C THR A 73 1.11 12.74 -0.71
N SER A 74 -0.07 12.86 -1.33
CA SER A 74 -0.24 13.63 -2.58
C SER A 74 -1.70 13.77 -3.03
N TYR A 75 -1.91 14.67 -4.00
CA TYR A 75 -3.13 14.81 -4.79
C TYR A 75 -2.94 14.22 -6.19
N GLN A 76 -3.89 13.42 -6.66
CA GLN A 76 -3.83 12.74 -7.95
C GLN A 76 -5.11 12.93 -8.76
N ASP A 77 -5.01 12.77 -10.08
CA ASP A 77 -6.12 12.97 -11.01
C ASP A 77 -7.04 11.74 -11.10
N SER A 78 -6.54 10.57 -10.74
CA SER A 78 -7.31 9.33 -10.73
C SER A 78 -7.14 8.56 -9.43
N ARG A 79 -8.17 7.79 -9.08
CA ARG A 79 -8.14 6.88 -7.93
C ARG A 79 -6.98 5.90 -8.01
N GLN A 80 -6.71 5.35 -9.20
CA GLN A 80 -5.61 4.40 -9.40
C GLN A 80 -4.25 5.03 -9.10
N GLN A 81 -3.97 6.23 -9.63
CA GLN A 81 -2.74 6.94 -9.32
C GLN A 81 -2.61 7.24 -7.82
N ALA A 82 -3.71 7.61 -7.15
CA ALA A 82 -3.71 7.81 -5.70
C ALA A 82 -3.36 6.51 -4.96
N THR A 83 -3.96 5.37 -5.35
CA THR A 83 -3.63 4.05 -4.79
C THR A 83 -2.15 3.71 -4.96
N GLU A 84 -1.61 3.86 -6.17
CA GLU A 84 -0.20 3.51 -6.43
C GLU A 84 0.77 4.37 -5.61
N GLN A 85 0.47 5.66 -5.43
CA GLN A 85 1.28 6.56 -4.60
C GLN A 85 1.15 6.24 -3.10
N ALA A 86 -0.04 5.82 -2.65
CA ALA A 86 -0.27 5.34 -1.29
C ALA A 86 0.61 4.14 -0.96
N ILE A 87 0.56 3.14 -1.84
CA ILE A 87 1.29 1.89 -1.68
C ILE A 87 2.80 2.17 -1.68
N LYS A 88 3.30 3.05 -2.55
CA LYS A 88 4.71 3.48 -2.54
C LYS A 88 5.12 4.07 -1.20
N LYS A 89 4.31 5.00 -0.66
CA LYS A 89 4.64 5.59 0.64
C LYS A 89 4.58 4.57 1.77
N ALA A 90 3.58 3.68 1.78
CA ALA A 90 3.47 2.62 2.77
C ALA A 90 4.67 1.66 2.72
N ASN A 91 5.14 1.32 1.51
CA ASN A 91 6.36 0.55 1.29
C ASN A 91 7.59 1.23 1.91
N ASP A 92 7.78 2.53 1.63
CA ASP A 92 8.92 3.29 2.18
C ASP A 92 8.84 3.35 3.72
N LEU A 93 7.64 3.60 4.28
CA LEU A 93 7.43 3.62 5.72
C LEU A 93 7.69 2.25 6.36
N TYR A 94 7.32 1.16 5.70
CA TYR A 94 7.59 -0.18 6.19
C TYR A 94 9.10 -0.46 6.18
N ASN A 95 9.76 -0.29 5.04
CA ASN A 95 11.19 -0.59 4.90
C ASN A 95 12.06 0.25 5.84
N SER A 96 11.72 1.52 6.07
CA SER A 96 12.45 2.37 7.02
C SER A 96 12.43 1.86 8.48
N ARG A 97 11.48 0.99 8.87
CA ARG A 97 11.48 0.32 10.18
C ARG A 97 12.62 -0.69 10.33
N TYR A 98 13.13 -1.21 9.21
CA TYR A 98 14.16 -2.26 9.16
C TYR A 98 15.53 -1.75 8.70
N GLU A 99 15.62 -0.53 8.17
CA GLU A 99 16.90 0.12 7.83
C GLU A 99 17.67 0.65 9.06
N ASN A 100 16.99 0.77 10.21
CA ASN A 100 17.57 1.25 11.47
C ASN A 100 17.86 0.13 12.49
N VAL A 101 17.89 -1.12 12.05
CA VAL A 101 18.19 -2.33 12.85
C VAL A 101 19.52 -2.93 12.37
#